data_AF-A0AAD9TRM9-F1
#
_entry.id   AF-A0AAD9TRM9-F1
#
_cell.length_a   1.000
_cell.length_b   1.000
_cell.length_c   1.000
_cell.angle_alpha   90.00
_cell.angle_beta   90.00
_cell.angle_gamma   90.00
#
_symmetry.space_group_name_H-M   'P 1'
#
loop_
_entity.id
_entity.type
_entity.pdbx_description
1 polymer ?
#
loop_
_entity_poly.entity_id
_entity_poly.type
_entity_poly.pdbx_seq_one_letter_code
_entity_poly.pdbx_strand_id
1 'polypeptide(L)'
;MELFFLCGLILFTLFVSVSLSYLVFQKTNNKSSSMITVNTNNLPPGNMGLPYIGESLQFLNTGRKGHPEKFIFDRVAKYSSDVFKTSILAEPTVVVCGATVNKFLFSNENKLVQSWWPDSVNKIFLSSTQTSFKEESKKMRKILPNFLKPEALMRYIGMMDSIAQQHFQSGWENKEQVTVFPLAKRYTFWVACKVFLSIQDPKHVAKFSVPFNDVASGIISIPINLPGTSFNKAIKASNQIRKELLAII
;
A
#
# COMPACT_ATOMS: atom_id res chain seq x y z
N MET A 1 -14.76 -22.59 -37.20
CA MET A 1 -13.47 -23.33 -37.25
C MET A 1 -12.29 -22.38 -37.01
N GLU A 2 -12.15 -21.30 -37.77
CA GLU A 2 -11.01 -20.37 -37.65
C GLU A 2 -10.86 -19.70 -36.27
N LEU A 3 -11.98 -19.33 -35.62
CA LEU A 3 -11.94 -18.73 -34.28
C LEU A 3 -11.35 -19.66 -33.20
N PHE A 4 -11.64 -20.96 -33.29
CA PHE A 4 -11.12 -21.97 -32.37
C PHE A 4 -9.62 -22.20 -32.57
N PHE A 5 -9.17 -22.22 -33.83
CA PHE A 5 -7.73 -22.29 -34.15
C PHE A 5 -6.97 -21.06 -33.67
N LEU A 6 -7.55 -19.86 -33.85
CA LEU A 6 -6.96 -18.61 -33.38
C LEU A 6 -6.84 -18.59 -31.85
N CYS A 7 -7.89 -18.98 -31.12
CA CYS A 7 -7.84 -19.11 -29.66
C CYS A 7 -6.81 -20.16 -29.21
N GLY A 8 -6.73 -21.31 -29.87
CA GLY A 8 -5.74 -22.33 -29.57
C GLY A 8 -4.30 -21.84 -29.75
N LEU A 9 -4.03 -21.08 -30.81
CA LEU A 9 -2.71 -20.54 -31.13
C LEU A 9 -2.30 -19.43 -30.13
N ILE A 10 -3.26 -18.60 -29.69
CA ILE A 10 -3.04 -17.62 -28.62
C ILE A 10 -2.72 -18.32 -27.28
N LEU A 11 -3.45 -19.38 -26.93
CA LEU A 11 -3.18 -20.13 -25.70
C LEU A 11 -1.82 -20.83 -25.74
N PHE A 12 -1.44 -21.40 -26.88
CA PHE A 12 -0.15 -22.05 -27.07
C PHE A 12 1.02 -21.05 -26.96
N THR A 13 0.92 -19.90 -27.61
CA THR A 13 1.95 -18.85 -27.55
C THR A 13 2.09 -18.28 -26.13
N LEU A 14 0.98 -18.09 -25.41
CA LEU A 14 1.01 -17.73 -23.99
C LEU A 14 1.67 -18.81 -23.13
N PHE A 15 1.34 -20.09 -23.36
CA PHE A 15 1.94 -21.20 -22.61
C PHE A 15 3.45 -21.29 -22.83
N VAL A 16 3.91 -21.19 -24.09
CA VAL A 16 5.33 -21.22 -24.43
C VAL A 16 6.07 -20.02 -23.83
N SER A 17 5.51 -18.81 -23.92
CA SER A 17 6.13 -17.61 -23.34
C SER A 17 6.21 -17.65 -21.81
N VAL A 18 5.18 -18.17 -21.13
CA VAL A 18 5.19 -18.38 -19.66
C VAL A 18 6.22 -19.44 -19.28
N SER A 19 6.30 -20.54 -20.03
CA SER A 19 7.27 -21.60 -19.77
C SER A 19 8.71 -21.13 -20.00
N LEU A 20 8.95 -20.36 -21.07
CA LEU A 20 10.27 -19.81 -21.38
C LEU A 20 10.69 -18.76 -20.36
N SER A 21 9.79 -17.87 -19.94
CA SER A 21 10.06 -16.90 -18.87
C SER A 21 10.30 -17.58 -17.52
N TYR A 22 9.59 -18.66 -17.19
CA TYR A 22 9.86 -19.48 -16.01
C TYR A 22 11.25 -20.15 -16.06
N LEU A 23 11.66 -20.69 -17.20
CA LEU A 23 12.98 -21.30 -17.38
C LEU A 23 14.12 -20.26 -17.34
N VAL A 24 13.94 -19.11 -18.01
CA VAL A 24 14.89 -17.98 -17.93
C VAL A 24 14.96 -17.46 -16.50
N PHE A 25 13.84 -17.42 -15.77
CA PHE A 25 13.84 -17.06 -14.36
C PHE A 25 14.59 -18.09 -13.51
N GLN A 26 14.36 -19.39 -13.64
CA GLN A 26 15.15 -20.40 -12.92
C GLN A 26 16.65 -20.24 -13.19
N LYS A 27 17.04 -19.97 -14.44
CA LYS A 27 18.43 -19.77 -14.83
C LYS A 27 19.02 -18.46 -14.31
N THR A 28 18.23 -17.38 -14.28
CA THR A 28 18.64 -16.07 -13.74
C THR A 28 18.68 -16.09 -12.22
N ASN A 29 17.78 -16.80 -11.54
CA ASN A 29 17.82 -16.98 -10.08
C ASN A 29 19.06 -17.81 -9.70
N ASN A 30 19.39 -18.86 -10.46
CA ASN A 30 20.64 -19.60 -10.28
C ASN A 30 21.89 -18.74 -10.56
N LYS A 31 21.82 -17.75 -11.47
CA LYS A 31 22.92 -16.79 -11.74
C LYS A 31 22.98 -15.59 -10.77
N SER A 32 21.86 -15.10 -10.25
CA SER A 32 21.84 -14.11 -9.16
C SER A 32 22.30 -14.73 -7.85
N SER A 33 22.05 -16.03 -7.65
CA SER A 33 22.71 -16.83 -6.62
C SER A 33 24.22 -17.00 -6.86
N SER A 34 24.73 -16.78 -8.08
CA SER A 34 26.16 -16.87 -8.40
C SER A 34 26.89 -15.51 -8.44
N MET A 35 26.20 -14.37 -8.37
CA MET A 35 26.84 -13.04 -8.36
C MET A 35 26.84 -12.37 -6.99
N ILE A 36 26.21 -13.01 -5.99
CA ILE A 36 26.42 -12.74 -4.57
C ILE A 36 26.58 -14.11 -3.91
N THR A 37 27.82 -14.55 -3.69
CA THR A 37 28.14 -15.70 -2.81
C THR A 37 27.89 -15.28 -1.35
N VAL A 38 26.68 -14.85 -1.02
CA VAL A 38 26.22 -14.78 0.37
C VAL A 38 25.96 -16.23 0.74
N ASN A 39 26.69 -16.69 1.76
CA ASN A 39 26.50 -17.98 2.39
C ASN A 39 25.00 -18.11 2.74
N THR A 40 24.24 -18.86 1.94
CA THR A 40 22.78 -18.99 2.08
C THR A 40 22.38 -19.63 3.41
N ASN A 41 23.36 -20.19 4.12
CA ASN A 41 23.26 -20.73 5.47
C ASN A 41 22.82 -19.71 6.53
N ASN A 42 22.94 -18.39 6.28
CA ASN A 42 22.63 -17.35 7.27
C ASN A 42 21.36 -16.53 6.98
N LEU A 43 20.54 -16.92 6.00
CA LEU A 43 19.28 -16.22 5.73
C LEU A 43 18.15 -16.76 6.62
N PRO A 44 17.17 -15.91 7.02
CA PRO A 44 15.99 -16.37 7.72
C PRO A 44 15.26 -17.50 6.97
N PRO A 45 14.60 -18.43 7.69
CA PRO A 45 13.77 -19.44 7.06
C PRO A 45 12.58 -18.78 6.34
N GLY A 46 12.04 -19.42 5.31
CA GLY A 46 10.87 -18.91 4.61
C GLY A 46 10.81 -19.25 3.12
N ASN A 47 9.78 -18.75 2.45
CA ASN A 47 9.47 -19.05 1.06
C ASN A 47 9.33 -17.78 0.22
N MET A 48 10.11 -17.70 -0.87
CA MET A 48 10.05 -16.55 -1.79
C MET A 48 8.84 -16.60 -2.73
N GLY A 49 8.09 -17.71 -2.80
CA GLY A 49 6.88 -17.83 -3.60
C GLY A 49 7.15 -17.93 -5.10
N LEU A 50 6.18 -17.47 -5.90
CA LEU A 50 6.26 -17.53 -7.37
C LEU A 50 7.26 -16.50 -7.93
N PRO A 51 7.83 -16.75 -9.13
CA PRO A 51 8.62 -15.75 -9.82
C PRO A 51 7.89 -14.41 -9.97
N TYR A 52 8.62 -13.30 -9.78
CA TYR A 52 8.16 -11.90 -9.87
C TYR A 52 7.08 -11.45 -8.88
N ILE A 53 6.08 -12.28 -8.57
CA ILE A 53 4.94 -11.91 -7.72
C ILE A 53 5.14 -12.37 -6.27
N GLY A 54 5.96 -13.39 -6.05
CA GLY A 54 6.21 -13.96 -4.73
C GLY A 54 4.98 -14.60 -4.12
N GLU A 55 4.73 -14.30 -2.85
CA GLU A 55 3.54 -14.71 -2.09
C GLU A 55 2.45 -13.61 -2.04
N SER A 56 2.60 -12.53 -2.83
CA SER A 56 1.72 -11.35 -2.83
C SER A 56 0.25 -11.69 -3.03
N LEU A 57 -0.08 -12.66 -3.89
CA LEU A 57 -1.47 -13.06 -4.13
C LEU A 57 -2.11 -13.62 -2.87
N GLN A 58 -1.40 -14.46 -2.12
CA GLN A 58 -1.89 -15.00 -0.85
C GLN A 58 -2.03 -13.88 0.18
N PHE A 59 -1.02 -13.01 0.30
CA PHE A 59 -1.03 -11.85 1.20
C PHE A 59 -2.23 -10.93 0.96
N LEU A 60 -2.49 -10.58 -0.30
CA LEU A 60 -3.62 -9.72 -0.67
C LEU A 60 -4.97 -10.44 -0.48
N ASN A 61 -5.03 -11.74 -0.75
CA ASN A 61 -6.26 -12.53 -0.62
C ASN A 61 -6.69 -12.68 0.85
N THR A 62 -5.77 -12.92 1.78
CA THR A 62 -6.09 -12.98 3.22
C THR A 62 -6.61 -11.64 3.72
N GLY A 63 -6.02 -10.53 3.27
CA GLY A 63 -6.54 -9.19 3.56
C GLY A 63 -7.94 -8.95 3.00
N ARG A 64 -8.22 -9.32 1.75
CA ARG A 64 -9.56 -9.19 1.14
C ARG A 64 -10.63 -10.03 1.83
N LYS A 65 -10.25 -11.17 2.42
CA LYS A 65 -11.13 -12.03 3.21
C LYS A 65 -11.36 -11.53 4.64
N GLY A 66 -10.75 -10.41 5.03
CA GLY A 66 -10.90 -9.83 6.38
C GLY A 66 -9.97 -10.45 7.43
N HIS A 67 -8.95 -11.20 7.01
CA HIS A 67 -7.98 -11.86 7.90
C HIS A 67 -6.53 -11.52 7.49
N PRO A 68 -6.14 -10.24 7.39
CA PRO A 68 -4.80 -9.86 6.95
C PRO A 68 -3.68 -10.50 7.78
N GLU A 69 -3.88 -10.65 9.08
CA GLU A 69 -2.96 -11.25 10.05
C GLU A 69 -2.68 -12.73 9.77
N LYS A 70 -3.63 -13.45 9.15
CA LYS A 70 -3.49 -14.88 8.86
C LYS A 70 -2.25 -15.19 8.03
N PHE A 71 -1.93 -14.35 7.04
CA PHE A 71 -0.73 -14.55 6.22
C PHE A 71 0.54 -14.61 7.08
N ILE A 72 0.64 -13.72 8.07
CA ILE A 72 1.78 -13.60 8.97
C ILE A 72 1.77 -14.77 9.95
N PHE A 73 0.66 -15.04 10.63
CA PHE A 73 0.57 -16.12 11.62
C PHE A 73 0.82 -17.51 11.05
N ASP A 74 0.30 -17.81 9.85
CA ASP A 74 0.57 -19.09 9.19
C ASP A 74 2.09 -19.29 8.93
N ARG A 75 2.84 -18.20 8.70
CA ARG A 75 4.29 -18.23 8.42
C ARG A 75 5.13 -18.22 9.69
N VAL A 76 4.67 -17.52 10.72
CA VAL A 76 5.23 -17.57 12.07
C VAL A 76 5.18 -19.01 12.58
N ALA A 77 4.03 -19.67 12.46
CA ALA A 77 3.85 -21.07 12.89
C ALA A 77 4.67 -22.06 12.05
N LYS A 78 4.87 -21.79 10.75
CA LYS A 78 5.54 -22.71 9.83
C LYS A 78 7.07 -22.56 9.81
N TYR A 79 7.60 -21.33 9.94
CA TYR A 79 9.01 -21.05 9.69
C TYR A 79 9.77 -20.62 10.95
N SER A 80 9.31 -19.58 11.65
CA SER A 80 9.96 -19.06 12.86
C SER A 80 9.07 -18.02 13.55
N SER A 81 9.09 -18.03 14.88
CA SER A 81 8.39 -17.04 15.71
C SER A 81 8.98 -15.63 15.62
N ASP A 82 10.26 -15.50 15.26
CA ASP A 82 10.98 -14.23 15.35
C ASP A 82 11.12 -13.55 13.99
N VAL A 83 11.49 -14.30 12.96
CA VAL A 83 11.82 -13.75 11.63
C VAL A 83 11.66 -14.77 10.51
N PHE A 84 11.07 -14.36 9.39
CA PHE A 84 11.02 -15.18 8.19
C PHE A 84 11.20 -14.36 6.92
N LYS A 85 11.67 -14.98 5.83
CA LYS A 85 11.76 -14.37 4.51
C LYS A 85 10.56 -14.72 3.63
N THR A 86 10.14 -13.77 2.80
CA THR A 86 9.10 -13.93 1.79
C THR A 86 9.33 -12.96 0.63
N SER A 87 8.45 -12.96 -0.36
CA SER A 87 8.35 -11.87 -1.31
C SER A 87 6.91 -11.36 -1.37
N ILE A 88 6.72 -10.08 -1.08
CA ILE A 88 5.42 -9.40 -1.12
C ILE A 88 5.55 -8.11 -1.93
N LEU A 89 4.50 -7.77 -2.67
CA LEU A 89 4.47 -6.64 -3.62
C LEU A 89 5.61 -6.66 -4.65
N ALA A 90 6.01 -7.87 -5.08
CA ALA A 90 7.15 -8.13 -5.97
C ALA A 90 8.55 -7.83 -5.36
N GLU A 91 8.63 -7.66 -4.04
CA GLU A 91 9.86 -7.26 -3.37
C GLU A 91 10.33 -8.35 -2.39
N PRO A 92 11.62 -8.75 -2.39
CA PRO A 92 12.18 -9.60 -1.36
C PRO A 92 12.05 -8.95 0.02
N THR A 93 11.40 -9.64 0.96
CA THR A 93 11.02 -9.07 2.26
C THR A 93 11.40 -10.00 3.40
N VAL A 94 12.00 -9.45 4.44
CA VAL A 94 12.15 -10.12 5.73
C VAL A 94 11.10 -9.56 6.68
N VAL A 95 10.24 -10.43 7.19
CA VAL A 95 9.19 -10.09 8.16
C VAL A 95 9.70 -10.44 9.55
N VAL A 96 9.60 -9.49 10.46
CA VAL A 96 9.97 -9.64 11.87
C VAL A 96 8.69 -9.70 12.72
N CYS A 97 8.61 -10.65 13.65
CA CYS A 97 7.37 -10.94 14.39
C CYS A 97 7.51 -10.82 15.91
N GLY A 98 8.73 -10.58 16.43
CA GLY A 98 9.01 -10.49 17.87
C GLY A 98 9.28 -9.07 18.38
N ALA A 99 8.89 -8.79 19.64
CA ALA A 99 9.10 -7.50 20.29
C ALA A 99 10.59 -7.09 20.34
N THR A 100 11.49 -8.04 20.61
CA THR A 100 12.95 -7.81 20.65
C THR A 100 13.47 -7.32 19.30
N VAL A 101 13.08 -8.00 18.21
CA VAL A 101 13.53 -7.67 16.86
C VAL A 101 12.90 -6.36 16.37
N ASN A 102 11.63 -6.12 16.69
CA ASN A 102 10.96 -4.85 16.43
C ASN A 102 11.66 -3.69 17.14
N LYS A 103 12.04 -3.86 18.42
CA LYS A 103 12.82 -2.86 19.17
C LYS A 103 14.17 -2.60 18.49
N PHE A 104 14.86 -3.64 18.04
CA PHE A 104 16.11 -3.49 17.30
C PHE A 104 15.92 -2.65 16.03
N LEU A 105 14.90 -2.95 15.21
CA LEU A 105 14.58 -2.19 14.00
C LEU A 105 14.29 -0.72 14.31
N PHE A 106 13.36 -0.45 15.23
CA PHE A 106 12.94 0.92 15.54
C PHE A 106 14.01 1.76 16.25
N SER A 107 14.94 1.13 16.98
CA SER A 107 16.05 1.83 17.66
C SER A 107 17.23 2.16 16.74
N ASN A 108 17.28 1.54 15.55
CA ASN A 108 18.38 1.66 14.59
C ASN A 108 17.98 2.37 13.28
N GLU A 109 16.86 3.10 13.28
CA GLU A 109 16.44 3.94 12.16
C GLU A 109 17.51 4.98 11.80
N ASN A 110 17.88 5.05 10.53
CA ASN A 110 19.00 5.82 9.97
C ASN A 110 20.42 5.42 10.46
N LYS A 111 20.57 4.29 11.17
CA LYS A 111 21.87 3.74 11.59
C LYS A 111 22.20 2.45 10.85
N LEU A 112 21.34 1.44 11.01
CA LEU A 112 21.47 0.12 10.38
C LEU A 112 20.35 -0.14 9.36
N VAL A 113 19.21 0.53 9.54
CA VAL A 113 18.03 0.41 8.67
C VAL A 113 17.52 1.79 8.30
N GLN A 114 16.73 1.87 7.24
CA GLN A 114 16.09 3.11 6.81
C GLN A 114 14.67 2.82 6.35
N SER A 115 13.76 3.75 6.62
CA SER A 115 12.42 3.76 6.04
C SER A 115 12.50 3.67 4.52
N TRP A 116 11.77 2.72 3.95
CA TRP A 116 11.77 2.44 2.51
C TRP A 116 10.36 2.03 2.07
N TRP A 117 10.03 2.37 0.82
CA TRP A 117 8.80 1.95 0.15
C TRP A 117 9.15 1.37 -1.23
N PRO A 118 8.38 0.38 -1.73
CA PRO A 118 8.58 -0.15 -3.08
C PRO A 118 8.46 0.92 -4.16
N ASP A 119 9.18 0.75 -5.26
CA ASP A 119 9.14 1.68 -6.40
C ASP A 119 7.74 1.84 -7.02
N SER A 120 6.87 0.86 -6.81
CA SER A 120 5.46 0.95 -7.17
C SER A 120 4.75 2.08 -6.42
N VAL A 121 4.98 2.21 -5.12
CA VAL A 121 4.44 3.31 -4.29
C VAL A 121 5.00 4.65 -4.77
N ASN A 122 6.27 4.68 -5.20
CA ASN A 122 6.92 5.87 -5.73
C ASN A 122 6.25 6.39 -7.01
N LYS A 123 5.72 5.50 -7.85
CA LYS A 123 4.95 5.86 -9.04
C LYS A 123 3.56 6.41 -8.73
N ILE A 124 2.97 6.04 -7.60
CA ILE A 124 1.70 6.62 -7.14
C ILE A 124 1.96 8.02 -6.58
N PHE A 125 2.93 8.16 -5.67
CA PHE A 125 3.26 9.44 -5.05
C PHE A 125 4.48 10.10 -5.70
N LEU A 126 4.39 10.38 -7.01
CA LEU A 126 5.46 11.07 -7.72
C LEU A 126 5.82 12.37 -7.00
N SER A 127 7.08 12.48 -6.58
CA SER A 127 7.65 13.72 -6.05
C SER A 127 7.70 14.75 -7.18
N SER A 128 7.24 15.97 -6.89
CA SER A 128 7.37 17.11 -7.81
C SER A 128 8.82 17.64 -7.90
N THR A 129 9.70 17.22 -7.00
CA THR A 129 11.04 17.80 -6.80
C THR A 129 12.20 16.83 -7.04
N GLN A 130 11.97 15.66 -7.63
CA GLN A 130 12.96 14.57 -7.75
C GLN A 130 13.61 14.17 -6.39
N THR A 131 13.01 14.58 -5.28
CA THR A 131 13.48 14.26 -3.93
C THR A 131 13.18 12.79 -3.63
N SER A 132 14.14 12.13 -3.00
CA SER A 132 13.96 10.73 -2.60
C SER A 132 12.87 10.60 -1.52
N PHE A 133 12.18 9.46 -1.44
CA PHE A 133 11.23 9.17 -0.35
C PHE A 133 11.82 9.40 1.05
N LYS A 134 13.13 9.20 1.17
CA LYS A 134 13.90 9.46 2.38
C LYS A 134 13.90 10.94 2.77
N GLU A 135 14.13 11.83 1.82
CA GLU A 135 14.15 13.28 2.07
C GLU A 135 12.75 13.79 2.40
N GLU A 136 11.74 13.33 1.66
CA GLU A 136 10.34 13.66 1.93
C GLU A 136 9.91 13.16 3.32
N SER A 137 10.26 11.93 3.69
CA SER A 137 9.98 11.39 5.02
C SER A 137 10.65 12.20 6.14
N LYS A 138 11.91 12.62 5.94
CA LYS A 138 12.61 13.50 6.89
C LYS A 138 11.94 14.88 6.99
N LYS A 139 11.53 15.46 5.87
CA LYS A 139 10.82 16.75 5.83
C LYS A 139 9.48 16.66 6.55
N MET A 140 8.70 15.62 6.24
CA MET A 140 7.42 15.34 6.88
C MET A 140 7.58 15.13 8.39
N ARG A 141 8.61 14.40 8.83
CA ARG A 141 8.90 14.18 10.27
C ARG A 141 9.20 15.48 11.02
N LYS A 142 9.74 16.51 10.36
CA LYS A 142 9.96 17.83 10.97
C LYS A 142 8.68 18.67 11.02
N ILE A 143 7.80 18.54 10.03
CA ILE A 143 6.61 19.38 9.88
C ILE A 143 5.42 18.82 10.67
N LEU A 144 5.18 17.51 10.59
CA LEU A 144 3.99 16.85 11.14
C LEU A 144 3.78 17.10 12.65
N PRO A 145 4.81 17.09 13.52
CA PRO A 145 4.60 17.33 14.94
C PRO A 145 3.95 18.69 15.23
N ASN A 146 4.21 19.73 14.42
CA ASN A 146 3.60 21.04 14.62
C ASN A 146 2.08 21.04 14.42
N PHE A 147 1.57 20.19 13.54
CA PHE A 147 0.13 19.99 13.33
C PHE A 147 -0.52 19.16 14.44
N LEU A 148 0.27 18.38 15.18
CA LEU A 148 -0.22 17.47 16.22
C LEU A 148 0.10 17.95 17.64
N LYS A 149 0.57 19.19 17.80
CA LYS A 149 0.80 19.80 19.12
C LYS A 149 -0.52 19.93 19.90
N PRO A 150 -0.50 19.81 21.24
CA PRO A 150 -1.70 19.95 22.05
C PRO A 150 -2.52 21.20 21.74
N GLU A 151 -1.86 22.35 21.53
CA GLU A 151 -2.53 23.62 21.23
C GLU A 151 -3.20 23.61 19.85
N ALA A 152 -2.62 22.92 18.87
CA ALA A 152 -3.23 22.73 17.56
C ALA A 152 -4.44 21.80 17.64
N LEU A 153 -4.29 20.67 18.35
CA LEU A 153 -5.37 19.70 18.56
C LEU A 153 -6.57 20.32 19.27
N MET A 154 -6.34 21.14 20.30
CA MET A 154 -7.43 21.86 21.00
C MET A 154 -8.25 22.74 20.04
N ARG A 155 -7.61 23.41 19.08
CA ARG A 155 -8.32 24.20 18.06
C ARG A 155 -9.13 23.34 17.10
N TYR A 156 -8.72 22.08 16.88
CA TYR A 156 -9.45 21.17 16.00
C TYR A 156 -10.68 20.55 16.66
N ILE A 157 -10.76 20.50 18.00
CA ILE A 157 -11.89 19.86 18.72
C ILE A 157 -13.24 20.45 18.30
N GLY A 158 -13.41 21.77 18.35
CA GLY A 158 -14.70 22.40 18.00
C GLY A 158 -15.10 22.16 16.54
N MET A 159 -14.11 22.08 15.66
CA MET A 159 -14.33 21.74 14.25
C MET A 159 -14.73 20.26 14.07
N MET A 160 -14.07 19.34 14.76
CA MET A 160 -14.40 17.91 14.73
C MET A 160 -15.81 17.67 15.29
N ASP A 161 -16.16 18.33 16.40
CA ASP A 161 -17.49 18.23 17.02
C ASP A 161 -18.60 18.70 16.08
N SER A 162 -18.44 19.87 15.45
CA SER A 162 -19.40 20.38 14.46
C SER A 162 -19.58 19.44 13.27
N ILE A 163 -18.48 18.87 12.75
CA ILE A 163 -18.54 17.88 11.65
C ILE A 163 -19.23 16.60 12.12
N ALA A 164 -18.98 16.15 13.36
CA ALA A 164 -19.59 14.95 13.92
C ALA A 164 -21.12 15.11 14.02
N GLN A 165 -21.59 16.25 14.55
CA GLN A 165 -23.03 16.55 14.64
C GLN A 165 -23.69 16.52 13.26
N GLN A 166 -23.12 17.21 12.26
CA GLN A 166 -23.63 17.19 10.88
C GLN A 166 -23.58 15.80 10.25
N HIS A 167 -22.55 15.01 10.59
CA HIS A 167 -22.41 13.65 10.11
C HIS A 167 -23.51 12.73 10.66
N PHE A 168 -23.85 12.85 11.95
CA PHE A 168 -24.95 12.12 12.57
C PHE A 168 -26.31 12.53 11.99
N GLN A 169 -26.59 13.83 11.91
CA GLN A 169 -27.82 14.36 11.33
C GLN A 169 -28.06 13.88 9.89
N SER A 170 -27.03 13.95 9.04
CA SER A 170 -27.16 13.56 7.63
C SER A 170 -27.09 12.05 7.38
N GLY A 171 -26.38 11.32 8.25
CA GLY A 171 -25.94 9.96 8.00
C GLY A 171 -26.67 8.89 8.79
N TRP A 172 -27.14 9.22 9.99
CA TRP A 172 -27.55 8.26 11.02
C TRP A 172 -28.98 8.49 11.50
N GLU A 173 -29.37 9.75 11.73
CA GLU A 173 -30.71 10.08 12.23
C GLU A 173 -31.81 9.55 11.30
N ASN A 174 -32.94 9.17 11.89
CA ASN A 174 -34.12 8.64 11.20
C ASN A 174 -33.87 7.36 10.39
N LYS A 175 -32.81 6.60 10.73
CA LYS A 175 -32.54 5.29 10.15
C LYS A 175 -32.54 4.22 11.23
N GLU A 176 -33.34 3.18 11.04
CA GLU A 176 -33.36 2.02 11.94
C GLU A 176 -32.05 1.23 11.90
N GLN A 177 -31.38 1.21 10.73
CA GLN A 177 -30.12 0.51 10.51
C GLN A 177 -29.21 1.32 9.60
N VAL A 178 -27.89 1.24 9.85
CA VAL A 178 -26.87 1.89 9.04
C VAL A 178 -25.68 0.96 8.78
N THR A 179 -25.04 1.14 7.62
CA THR A 179 -23.73 0.53 7.37
C THR A 179 -22.64 1.46 7.88
N VAL A 180 -21.99 1.09 9.00
CA VAL A 180 -21.06 1.96 9.73
C VAL A 180 -19.78 2.25 8.94
N PHE A 181 -19.21 1.26 8.24
CA PHE A 181 -17.89 1.41 7.60
C PHE A 181 -17.82 2.57 6.57
N PRO A 182 -18.76 2.69 5.60
CA PRO A 182 -18.78 3.85 4.69
C PRO A 182 -18.99 5.18 5.41
N LEU A 183 -19.81 5.21 6.47
CA LEU A 183 -20.08 6.42 7.25
C LEU A 183 -18.83 6.87 8.02
N ALA A 184 -18.20 5.97 8.76
CA ALA A 184 -16.97 6.26 9.49
C ALA A 184 -15.85 6.74 8.56
N LYS A 185 -15.70 6.10 7.39
CA LYS A 185 -14.74 6.52 6.36
C LYS A 185 -15.03 7.92 5.81
N ARG A 186 -16.31 8.25 5.58
CA ARG A 186 -16.73 9.59 5.14
C ARG A 186 -16.44 10.65 6.20
N TYR A 187 -16.72 10.35 7.48
CA TYR A 187 -16.47 11.25 8.59
C TYR A 187 -14.97 11.59 8.73
N THR A 188 -14.10 10.58 8.81
CA THR A 188 -12.65 10.81 8.97
C THR A 188 -12.05 11.57 7.79
N PHE A 189 -12.52 11.28 6.57
CA PHE A 189 -12.11 11.99 5.38
C PHE A 189 -12.55 13.47 5.39
N TRP A 190 -13.78 13.74 5.82
CA TRP A 190 -14.29 15.11 5.94
C TRP A 190 -13.49 15.92 6.98
N VAL A 191 -13.21 15.33 8.15
CA VAL A 191 -12.34 15.94 9.15
C VAL A 191 -10.96 16.27 8.56
N ALA A 192 -10.34 15.32 7.84
CA ALA A 192 -9.04 15.54 7.21
C ALA A 192 -9.06 16.68 6.18
N CYS A 193 -10.07 16.72 5.29
CA CYS A 193 -10.23 17.81 4.33
C CYS A 193 -10.40 19.16 5.02
N LYS A 194 -11.14 19.21 6.13
CA LYS A 194 -11.35 20.45 6.84
C LYS A 194 -10.08 20.91 7.56
N VAL A 195 -9.40 20.01 8.27
CA VAL A 195 -8.20 20.34 9.07
C VAL A 195 -7.03 20.74 8.18
N PHE A 196 -6.79 20.01 7.09
CA PHE A 196 -5.59 20.20 6.27
C PHE A 196 -5.80 21.12 5.05
N LEU A 197 -7.02 21.18 4.50
CA LEU A 197 -7.30 21.95 3.27
C LEU A 197 -8.30 23.08 3.49
N SER A 198 -8.82 23.24 4.72
CA SER A 198 -9.90 24.20 5.05
C SER A 198 -11.21 24.01 4.26
N ILE A 199 -11.40 22.89 3.58
CA ILE A 199 -12.59 22.59 2.77
C ILE A 199 -13.75 22.14 3.66
N GLN A 200 -14.92 22.77 3.53
CA GLN A 200 -16.15 22.39 4.23
C GLN A 200 -17.21 21.78 3.33
N ASP A 201 -17.36 22.31 2.10
CA ASP A 201 -18.44 21.91 1.21
C ASP A 201 -18.38 20.39 0.91
N PRO A 202 -19.41 19.61 1.30
CA PRO A 202 -19.45 18.18 1.05
C PRO A 202 -19.28 17.81 -0.42
N LYS A 203 -19.74 18.67 -1.35
CA LYS A 203 -19.56 18.44 -2.80
C LYS A 203 -18.09 18.55 -3.19
N HIS A 204 -17.37 19.52 -2.63
CA HIS A 204 -15.93 19.65 -2.84
C HIS A 204 -15.15 18.50 -2.17
N VAL A 205 -15.51 18.11 -0.95
CA VAL A 205 -14.92 16.92 -0.28
C VAL A 205 -15.12 15.65 -1.13
N ALA A 206 -16.29 15.50 -1.75
CA ALA A 206 -16.59 14.34 -2.60
C ALA A 206 -15.64 14.23 -3.81
N LYS A 207 -15.18 15.37 -4.38
CA LYS A 207 -14.21 15.39 -5.50
C LYS A 207 -12.88 14.74 -5.13
N PHE A 208 -12.47 14.81 -3.85
CA PHE A 208 -11.26 14.15 -3.36
C PHE A 208 -11.54 12.71 -2.93
N SER A 209 -12.69 12.42 -2.33
CA SER A 209 -12.97 11.13 -1.69
C SER A 209 -12.81 9.92 -2.63
N VAL A 210 -13.31 10.01 -3.87
CA VAL A 210 -13.24 8.91 -4.84
C VAL A 210 -11.80 8.68 -5.31
N PRO A 211 -11.06 9.69 -5.80
CA PRO A 211 -9.63 9.53 -6.10
C PRO A 211 -8.81 9.00 -4.92
N PHE A 212 -9.06 9.45 -3.69
CA PHE A 212 -8.31 8.95 -2.52
C PHE A 212 -8.59 7.47 -2.25
N ASN A 213 -9.79 6.98 -2.53
CA ASN A 213 -10.11 5.55 -2.43
C ASN A 213 -9.34 4.72 -3.46
N ASP A 214 -9.25 5.21 -4.70
CA ASP A 214 -8.48 4.55 -5.75
C ASP A 214 -6.99 4.49 -5.37
N VAL A 215 -6.43 5.60 -4.88
CA VAL A 215 -5.06 5.65 -4.34
C VAL A 215 -4.87 4.61 -3.24
N ALA A 216 -5.72 4.63 -2.20
CA ALA A 216 -5.62 3.69 -1.08
C ALA A 216 -5.66 2.22 -1.54
N SER A 217 -6.49 1.90 -2.53
CA SER A 217 -6.61 0.55 -3.08
C SER A 217 -5.38 0.11 -3.89
N GLY A 218 -4.63 1.05 -4.48
CA GLY A 218 -3.49 0.74 -5.33
C GLY A 218 -2.15 0.70 -4.61
N ILE A 219 -2.00 1.36 -3.45
CA ILE A 219 -0.74 1.35 -2.67
C ILE A 219 -0.32 -0.07 -2.31
N ILE A 220 -1.28 -0.88 -1.82
CA ILE A 220 -1.06 -2.28 -1.44
C ILE A 220 -1.71 -3.17 -2.49
N SER A 221 -1.20 -3.10 -3.73
CA SER A 221 -1.67 -3.92 -4.84
C SER A 221 -0.49 -4.48 -5.65
N ILE A 222 -0.76 -5.47 -6.51
CA ILE A 222 0.28 -5.99 -7.41
C ILE A 222 0.65 -4.86 -8.38
N PRO A 223 1.95 -4.54 -8.56
CA PRO A 223 2.40 -3.35 -9.28
C PRO A 223 2.32 -3.48 -10.81
N ILE A 224 1.15 -3.85 -11.33
CA ILE A 224 0.88 -4.03 -12.76
C ILE A 224 0.14 -2.80 -13.28
N ASN A 225 0.82 -1.99 -14.09
CA ASN A 225 0.26 -0.77 -14.66
C ASN A 225 -0.49 -1.03 -15.99
N LEU A 226 -1.61 -1.75 -15.91
CA LEU A 226 -2.48 -1.99 -17.05
C LEU A 226 -3.85 -1.33 -16.83
N PRO A 227 -4.56 -0.92 -17.90
CA PRO A 227 -5.91 -0.37 -17.76
C PRO A 227 -6.83 -1.27 -16.94
N GLY A 228 -7.52 -0.69 -15.96
CA GLY A 228 -8.46 -1.41 -15.09
C GLY A 228 -7.85 -1.96 -13.79
N THR A 229 -6.53 -2.09 -13.67
CA THR A 229 -5.89 -2.54 -12.42
C THR A 229 -5.97 -1.48 -11.33
N SER A 230 -5.99 -1.89 -10.06
CA SER A 230 -5.94 -0.97 -8.91
C SER A 230 -4.71 -0.07 -8.95
N PHE A 231 -3.57 -0.61 -9.36
CA PHE A 231 -2.33 0.16 -9.50
C PHE A 231 -2.44 1.28 -10.55
N ASN A 232 -2.99 0.98 -11.73
CA ASN A 232 -3.21 2.00 -12.77
C ASN A 232 -4.20 3.08 -12.33
N LYS A 233 -5.30 2.68 -11.66
CA LYS A 233 -6.29 3.62 -11.11
C LYS A 233 -5.66 4.54 -10.07
N ALA A 234 -4.84 4.02 -9.16
CA ALA A 234 -4.15 4.82 -8.16
C ALA A 234 -3.20 5.85 -8.75
N ILE A 235 -2.45 5.51 -9.82
CA ILE A 235 -1.59 6.48 -10.51
C ILE A 235 -2.42 7.64 -11.09
N LYS A 236 -3.51 7.31 -11.79
CA LYS A 236 -4.41 8.33 -12.38
C LYS A 236 -5.06 9.21 -11.30
N ALA A 237 -5.55 8.57 -10.25
CA ALA A 237 -6.19 9.25 -9.12
C ALA A 237 -5.22 10.17 -8.37
N SER A 238 -3.96 9.74 -8.16
CA SER A 238 -2.93 10.58 -7.56
C SER A 238 -2.65 11.83 -8.40
N ASN A 239 -2.57 11.70 -9.73
CA ASN A 239 -2.41 12.84 -10.62
C ASN A 239 -3.60 13.81 -10.57
N GLN A 240 -4.82 13.28 -10.48
CA GLN A 240 -6.03 14.09 -10.29
C GLN A 240 -5.99 14.85 -8.95
N ILE A 241 -5.69 14.15 -7.84
CA ILE A 241 -5.57 14.78 -6.52
C ILE A 241 -4.53 15.90 -6.54
N ARG A 242 -3.35 15.65 -7.14
CA ARG A 242 -2.30 16.67 -7.24
C ARG A 242 -2.78 17.92 -7.98
N LYS A 243 -3.53 17.75 -9.08
CA LYS A 243 -4.09 18.86 -9.85
C LYS A 243 -5.10 19.68 -9.02
N GLU A 244 -5.99 19.01 -8.30
CA GLU A 244 -6.97 19.68 -7.43
C GLU A 244 -6.29 20.40 -6.26
N LEU A 245 -5.27 19.79 -5.65
CA LEU A 245 -4.48 20.43 -4.58
C LEU A 245 -3.74 21.67 -5.08
N LEU A 246 -3.14 21.61 -6.27
CA LEU A 246 -2.46 22.75 -6.90
C LEU A 246 -3.40 23.91 -7.24
N ALA A 247 -4.70 23.68 -7.34
CA ALA A 247 -5.69 24.74 -7.55
C ALA A 247 -6.14 25.42 -6.24
N ILE A 248 -5.79 24.85 -5.09
CA ILE A 248 -6.13 25.39 -3.76
C ILE A 248 -4.98 26.23 -3.19
N ILE A 249 -3.73 25.87 -3.49
CA ILE A 249 -2.52 26.59 -3.08
C ILE A 249 -2.13 27.68 -4.08
#